data_AF-X0TTY1-F1
#
_entry.id   AF-X0TTY1-F1
#
_cell.length_a   1.000
_cell.length_b   1.000
_cell.length_c   1.000
_cell.angle_alpha   90.00
_cell.angle_beta   90.00
_cell.angle_gamma   90.00
#
_symmetry.space_group_name_H-M   'P 1'
#
loop_
_entity.id
_entity.type
_entity.pdbx_description
1 polymer ?
#
loop_
_entity_poly.entity_id
_entity_poly.type
_entity_poly.pdbx_seq_one_letter_code
_entity_poly.pdbx_strand_id
1 'polypeptide(L)' 'FQVVIPRTVRESLRLRPGQKMQVIEYDGRIEFVPERDIAELRGFLKGINTEFEREEDRV' A
#
# COMPACT_ATOMS: atom_id res chain seq x y z
N PHE A 1 19.11 14.56 -8.78
CA PHE A 1 18.82 13.66 -9.92
C PHE A 1 17.32 13.45 -10.01
N GLN A 2 16.78 13.32 -11.22
CA GLN A 2 15.36 13.00 -11.44
C GLN A 2 15.27 11.59 -12.06
N VAL A 3 14.48 10.72 -11.45
CA VAL A 3 14.19 9.38 -11.97
C VAL A 3 12.83 9.44 -12.67
N VAL A 4 12.79 9.07 -13.94
CA VAL A 4 11.55 9.03 -14.72
C VAL A 4 10.88 7.68 -14.51
N ILE A 5 9.66 7.68 -13.97
CA ILE A 5 8.87 6.46 -13.80
C ILE A 5 8.26 6.07 -15.15
N PRO A 6 8.53 4.85 -15.66
CA PRO A 6 7.95 4.36 -16.90
C PRO A 6 6.41 4.41 -16.89
N ARG A 7 5.81 4.61 -18.06
CA ARG A 7 4.36 4.70 -18.22
C ARG A 7 3.63 3.46 -17.70
N THR A 8 4.17 2.27 -17.96
CA THR A 8 3.61 0.98 -17.49
C THR A 8 3.46 0.92 -15.98
N VAL A 9 4.46 1.40 -15.24
CA VAL A 9 4.44 1.45 -13.77
C VAL A 9 3.42 2.48 -13.28
N ARG A 10 3.35 3.65 -13.93
CA ARG A 10 2.34 4.69 -13.59
C ARG A 10 0.91 4.19 -13.76
N GLU A 11 0.63 3.48 -14.85
CA GLU A 11 -0.70 2.92 -15.12
C GLU A 11 -1.06 1.78 -14.17
N SER A 12 -0.12 0.86 -13.91
CA SER A 12 -0.34 -0.28 -13.01
C SER A 12 -0.60 0.16 -11.56
N LEU A 13 0.11 1.19 -11.09
CA LEU A 13 -0.04 1.71 -9.73
C LEU A 13 -1.06 2.86 -9.63
N ARG A 14 -1.68 3.24 -10.76
CA ARG A 14 -2.61 4.38 -10.87
C ARG A 14 -2.06 5.67 -10.23
N LEU A 15 -0.77 5.93 -10.43
CA LEU A 15 -0.08 7.07 -9.84
C LEU A 15 -0.62 8.38 -10.41
N ARG A 16 -0.88 9.35 -9.55
CA ARG A 16 -1.30 10.71 -9.95
C ARG A 16 -0.13 11.69 -9.82
N PRO A 17 0.01 12.66 -10.74
CA PRO A 17 1.00 13.73 -10.58
C PRO A 17 0.82 14.44 -9.23
N GLY A 18 1.89 14.61 -8.46
CA GLY A 18 1.87 15.23 -7.13
C GLY A 18 1.50 14.29 -5.98
N GLN A 19 1.27 13.00 -6.24
CA GLN A 19 1.08 12.00 -5.19
C GLN A 19 2.36 11.85 -4.35
N LYS A 20 2.20 11.79 -3.02
CA LYS A 20 3.30 11.55 -2.10
C LYS A 20 3.75 10.09 -2.21
N MET A 21 5.07 9.89 -2.19
CA MET A 21 5.71 8.59 -2.27
C MET A 21 6.74 8.51 -1.15
N GLN A 22 6.80 7.35 -0.50
CA GLN A 22 7.90 6.99 0.37
C GLN A 22 8.96 6.27 -0.46
N VAL A 23 10.22 6.61 -0.21
CA VAL A 23 11.38 6.03 -0.88
C VAL A 23 12.21 5.30 0.17
N ILE A 24 12.47 4.02 -0.06
CA ILE A 24 13.22 3.17 0.88
C ILE A 24 14.34 2.51 0.09
N GLU A 25 15.57 2.56 0.61
CA GLU A 25 16.66 1.72 0.14
C GLU A 25 16.60 0.40 0.90
N TYR A 26 16.56 -0.70 0.17
CA TYR A 26 16.52 -2.03 0.74
C TYR A 26 17.36 -2.94 -0.15
N ASP A 27 18.44 -3.52 0.38
CA ASP A 27 19.22 -4.54 -0.34
C ASP A 27 19.70 -4.06 -1.73
N GLY A 28 20.19 -2.81 -1.81
CA GLY A 28 20.74 -2.23 -3.03
C GLY A 28 19.70 -1.83 -4.09
N ARG A 29 18.41 -1.92 -3.78
CA ARG A 29 17.30 -1.42 -4.62
C ARG A 29 16.55 -0.29 -3.93
N ILE A 30 15.99 0.59 -4.74
CA ILE A 30 15.12 1.66 -4.28
C ILE A 30 13.68 1.22 -4.48
N GLU A 31 12.92 1.14 -3.39
CA GLU A 31 11.49 0.88 -3.40
C GLU A 31 10.71 2.17 -3.30
N PHE A 32 9.75 2.35 -4.21
CA PHE A 32 8.83 3.48 -4.22
C PHE A 32 7.46 3.01 -3.76
N VAL A 33 7.06 3.40 -2.55
CA VAL A 33 5.77 3.04 -1.97
C VAL A 33 4.85 4.26 -2.04
N PRO A 34 3.70 4.19 -2.75
CA PRO A 34 2.74 5.27 -2.74
C PRO A 34 2.11 5.43 -1.35
N GLU A 35 2.13 6.67 -0.84
CA GLU A 35 1.43 6.98 0.40
C GLU A 35 -0.08 6.95 0.11
N ARG A 36 -0.77 5.95 0.67
CA ARG A 36 -2.24 5.83 0.56
C ARG A 36 -2.86 6.46 1.79
N ASP A 37 -3.92 7.24 1.57
CA ASP A 37 -4.67 7.83 2.67
C ASP A 37 -5.38 6.71 3.46
N ILE A 38 -5.31 6.76 4.78
CA ILE A 38 -6.03 5.83 5.67
C ILE A 38 -7.54 5.85 5.38
N ALA A 39 -8.07 6.95 4.85
CA ALA A 39 -9.45 7.05 4.37
C ALA A 39 -9.77 6.08 3.22
N GLU A 40 -8.81 5.75 2.33
CA GLU A 40 -9.00 4.75 1.27
C GLU A 40 -9.03 3.31 1.82
N LEU A 41 -8.43 3.07 3.00
CA LEU A 41 -8.51 1.79 3.71
C LEU A 41 -9.87 1.61 4.41
N ARG A 42 -10.65 2.69 4.56
CA ARG A 42 -11.97 2.68 5.21
C ARG A 42 -12.99 1.96 4.31
N GLY A 43 -13.23 0.69 4.62
CA GLY A 43 -14.14 -0.18 3.85
C GLY A 43 -13.46 -1.40 3.23
N PHE A 44 -12.12 -1.48 3.26
CA PHE A 44 -11.37 -2.67 2.85
C PHE A 44 -11.79 -3.93 3.64
N LEU A 45 -12.10 -3.76 4.93
CA LEU A 45 -12.55 -4.81 5.83
C LEU A 45 -14.08 -5.00 5.85
N LYS A 46 -14.86 -4.27 5.03
CA LYS A 46 -16.34 -4.30 5.11
C LYS A 46 -16.97 -5.60 4.58
N GLY A 47 -16.16 -6.55 4.12
CA GLY A 47 -16.60 -7.84 3.61
C GLY A 47 -15.68 -9.00 3.98
N ILE A 48 -14.81 -8.84 4.98
CA ILE A 48 -14.06 -9.99 5.50
C ILE A 48 -15.03 -10.87 6.31
N ASN A 49 -14.98 -12.18 6.11
CA ASN A 49 -15.72 -13.11 6.96
C ASN A 49 -15.10 -13.03 8.37
N THR A 50 -15.84 -12.47 9.32
CA THR A 50 -15.44 -12.37 10.73
C THR A 50 -15.84 -13.60 11.54
N GLU A 51 -16.30 -14.67 10.90
CA GLU A 51 -16.47 -15.98 11.53
C GLU A 51 -15.09 -16.57 11.78
N PHE A 52 -14.55 -16.31 12.97
CA PHE A 52 -13.45 -17.06 13.54
C PHE A 52 -13.95 -17.72 14.83
N GLU A 53 -13.75 -19.03 14.93
CA GLU A 53 -13.95 -19.73 16.20
C GLU A 53 -12.91 -19.21 17.19
N ARG A 54 -13.38 -18.53 18.23
CA ARG A 54 -12.54 -18.11 19.35
C ARG A 54 -12.29 -19.35 20.20
N GLU A 55 -11.06 -19.87 20.20
CA GLU A 55 -10.65 -20.80 21.25
C GLU A 55 -10.68 -20.05 22.59
N GLU A 56 -11.25 -20.69 23.62
CA GLU A 56 -11.45 -20.10 24.94
C GLU A 56 -10.14 -19.49 25.46
N ASP A 57 -10.22 -18.21 25.87
CA ASP A 57 -9.12 -17.45 26.46
C ASP A 57 -8.33 -18.30 27.45
N ARG A 58 -7.05 -18.52 27.17
CA ARG A 58 -6.10 -18.98 28.18
C ARG A 58 -5.66 -17.76 28.99
N VAL A 59 -6.32 -17.56 30.13
CA VAL A 59 -5.91 -16.62 31.20
C VAL A 59 -4.55 -17.03 31.76
#